data_AF-A0A2P5LPE0-F1
#
_entry.id   AF-A0A2P5LPE0-F1
#
_cell.length_a   1.000
_cell.length_b   1.000
_cell.length_c   1.000
_cell.angle_alpha   90.00
_cell.angle_beta   90.00
_cell.angle_gamma   90.00
#
_symmetry.space_group_name_H-M   'P 1'
#
loop_
_entity.id
_entity.type
_entity.pdbx_description
1 polymer ?
#
loop_
_entity_poly.entity_id
_entity_poly.type
_entity_poly.pdbx_seq_one_letter_code
_entity_poly.pdbx_strand_id
1 'polypeptide(L)' 'MTRLLDEAVAKARRLPDAAQDEIAQVLLLLAGDEAAPIQLTPEEERDLAEALAEAERGEFASDESIRALWAKYA' A
#
# COMPACT_ATOMS: atom_id res chain seq x y z
N MET A 1 17.72 12.82 19.36
CA MET A 1 16.43 12.10 19.35
C MET A 1 15.83 12.15 20.74
N THR A 2 14.55 11.81 20.91
CA THR A 2 13.99 11.65 22.27
C THR A 2 14.59 10.39 22.90
N ARG A 3 14.66 10.32 24.24
CA ARG A 3 15.17 9.12 24.94
C ARG A 3 14.47 7.83 24.50
N LEU A 4 13.17 7.90 24.23
CA LEU A 4 12.39 6.76 23.75
C LEU A 4 12.79 6.36 22.32
N LEU A 5 12.98 7.34 21.43
CA LEU A 5 13.37 7.07 20.05
C LEU A 5 14.80 6.55 19.95
N ASP A 6 15.73 7.02 20.80
CA ASP A 6 17.09 6.48 20.90
C ASP A 6 17.09 5.01 21.31
N GLU A 7 16.28 4.64 22.32
CA GLU A 7 16.14 3.25 22.75
C GLU A 7 15.52 2.37 21.65
N ALA A 8 14.51 2.87 20.94
CA ALA A 8 13.87 2.16 19.85
C ALA A 8 14.87 1.86 18.71
N VAL A 9 15.66 2.85 18.28
CA VAL A 9 16.70 2.65 17.25
C VAL A 9 17.80 1.70 17.74
N ALA A 10 18.22 1.78 18.99
CA ALA A 10 19.21 0.86 19.56
C ALA A 10 18.72 -0.59 19.58
N LYS A 11 17.42 -0.83 19.78
CA LYS A 11 16.80 -2.17 19.68
C LYS A 11 16.66 -2.61 18.23
N ALA A 12 16.19 -1.74 17.34
CA ALA A 12 16.01 -2.04 15.92
C ALA A 12 17.33 -2.49 15.27
N ARG A 13 18.46 -1.84 15.57
CA ARG A 13 19.81 -2.20 15.07
C ARG A 13 20.27 -3.63 15.39
N ARG A 14 19.61 -4.34 16.31
CA ARG A 14 19.96 -5.72 16.69
C ARG A 14 19.08 -6.76 16.01
N LEU A 15 18.09 -6.33 15.22
CA LEU A 15 17.19 -7.22 14.48
C LEU A 15 17.84 -7.69 13.17
N PRO A 16 17.32 -8.74 12.53
CA PRO A 16 17.70 -9.10 11.15
C PRO A 16 17.40 -7.97 10.17
N ASP A 17 18.18 -7.87 9.09
CA ASP A 17 18.10 -6.78 8.10
C ASP A 17 16.67 -6.55 7.58
N ALA A 18 15.94 -7.62 7.22
CA ALA A 18 14.55 -7.50 6.75
C ALA A 18 13.62 -6.81 7.76
N ALA A 19 13.77 -7.10 9.06
CA ALA A 19 12.97 -6.46 10.10
C ALA A 19 13.43 -5.01 10.37
N GLN A 20 14.70 -4.70 10.14
CA GLN A 20 15.19 -3.32 10.19
C GLN A 20 14.57 -2.48 9.07
N ASP A 21 14.50 -3.03 7.86
CA ASP A 21 13.95 -2.35 6.69
C ASP A 21 12.44 -2.10 6.83
N GLU A 22 11.67 -3.06 7.36
CA GLU A 22 10.24 -2.88 7.65
C GLU A 22 10.01 -1.74 8.65
N ILE A 23 10.80 -1.69 9.73
CA ILE A 23 10.73 -0.60 10.72
C ILE A 23 11.12 0.74 10.10
N ALA A 24 12.14 0.75 9.24
CA ALA A 24 12.59 1.95 8.54
C ALA A 24 11.51 2.50 7.61
N GLN A 25 10.83 1.66 6.83
CA GLN A 25 9.72 2.06 5.96
C GLN A 25 8.60 2.73 6.76
N VAL A 26 8.17 2.14 7.88
CA VAL A 26 7.15 2.75 8.75
C VAL A 26 7.60 4.10 9.29
N LEU A 27 8.87 4.24 9.70
CA LEU A 27 9.40 5.51 10.20
C LEU A 27 9.48 6.57 9.09
N LEU A 28 9.86 6.21 7.87
CA LEU A 28 9.90 7.10 6.72
C LEU A 28 8.49 7.55 6.31
N LEU A 29 7.52 6.64 6.32
CA LEU A 29 6.10 6.96 6.11
C LEU A 29 5.60 7.96 7.15
N LEU A 30 5.88 7.73 8.44
CA LEU A 30 5.49 8.63 9.53
C LEU A 30 6.23 9.98 9.48
N ALA A 31 7.46 10.01 8.97
CA ALA A 31 8.24 11.22 8.75
C ALA A 31 7.74 12.03 7.55
N GLY A 32 6.92 11.44 6.68
CA GLY A 32 6.47 12.05 5.42
C GLY A 32 7.54 12.02 4.32
N ASP A 33 8.56 11.17 4.48
CA ASP A 33 9.65 10.99 3.50
C ASP A 33 9.25 10.01 2.39
N GLU A 34 8.28 9.13 2.63
CA GLU A 34 7.54 8.47 1.56
C GLU A 34 6.45 9.42 1.03
N ALA A 35 6.28 9.44 -0.31
CA ALA A 35 5.34 10.32 -0.99
C ALA A 35 4.01 10.36 -0.23
N ALA A 36 3.54 11.57 0.08
CA ALA A 36 2.27 11.78 0.76
C ALA A 36 1.19 10.89 0.09
N PRO A 37 0.33 10.20 0.88
CA PRO A 37 -0.75 9.42 0.32
C PRO A 37 -1.46 10.23 -0.76
N ILE A 38 -1.66 9.62 -1.93
CA ILE A 38 -2.39 10.28 -3.03
C ILE A 38 -3.77 10.63 -2.49
N GLN A 39 -4.03 11.92 -2.40
CA GLN A 39 -5.34 12.42 -2.02
C GLN A 39 -6.25 12.25 -3.22
N LEU A 40 -7.19 11.31 -3.11
CA LEU A 40 -8.21 11.12 -4.12
C LEU A 40 -9.08 12.37 -4.20
N THR A 41 -9.45 12.74 -5.42
CA THR A 41 -10.52 13.69 -5.63
C THR A 41 -11.85 13.09 -5.15
N PRO A 42 -12.87 13.92 -4.84
CA PRO A 42 -14.20 13.40 -4.49
C PRO A 42 -14.83 12.54 -5.60
N GLU A 43 -14.38 12.68 -6.84
CA GLU A 43 -14.81 11.81 -7.93
C GLU A 43 -14.16 10.43 -7.81
N GLU A 44 -12.83 10.37 -7.72
CA GLU A 44 -12.08 9.12 -7.56
C GLU A 44 -12.46 8.35 -6.28
N GLU A 45 -12.79 9.06 -5.18
CA GLU A 45 -13.30 8.43 -3.95
C GLU A 45 -14.62 7.69 -4.19
N ARG A 46 -15.53 8.28 -4.96
CA ARG A 46 -16.82 7.64 -5.29
C ARG A 46 -16.62 6.46 -6.21
N ASP A 47 -15.78 6.61 -7.23
CA ASP A 47 -15.48 5.54 -8.18
C ASP A 47 -14.84 4.34 -7.46
N LEU A 48 -13.93 4.60 -6.51
CA LEU A 48 -13.33 3.55 -5.67
C LEU A 48 -14.37 2.87 -4.77
N ALA A 49 -15.28 3.65 -4.16
CA ALA A 49 -16.34 3.08 -3.33
C ALA A 49 -17.29 2.18 -4.13
N GLU A 50 -17.60 2.54 -5.38
CA GLU A 50 -18.39 1.72 -6.29
C GLU A 50 -17.67 0.42 -6.64
N ALA A 51 -16.41 0.50 -7.07
CA ALA A 51 -15.59 -0.67 -7.40
C ALA A 51 -15.43 -1.65 -6.23
N LEU A 52 -15.28 -1.14 -4.99
CA LEU A 52 -15.23 -1.98 -3.80
C LEU A 52 -16.57 -2.69 -3.55
N ALA A 53 -17.69 -2.02 -3.76
CA ALA A 53 -19.01 -2.63 -3.62
C ALA A 53 -19.26 -3.71 -4.69
N GLU A 54 -18.80 -3.50 -5.93
CA GLU A 54 -18.83 -4.52 -7.00
C GLU A 54 -18.00 -5.75 -6.61
N ALA A 55 -16.80 -5.53 -6.05
CA ALA A 55 -15.93 -6.61 -5.59
C ALA A 55 -16.56 -7.43 -4.45
N GLU A 56 -17.24 -6.79 -3.50
CA GLU A 56 -17.99 -7.48 -2.43
C GLU A 56 -19.14 -8.34 -2.98
N ARG A 57 -19.76 -7.91 -4.08
CA ARG A 57 -20.80 -8.69 -4.80
C ARG A 57 -20.22 -9.76 -5.70
N GLY A 58 -18.90 -9.80 -5.89
CA GLY A 58 -18.22 -10.73 -6.78
C GLY A 58 -18.40 -10.41 -8.26
N GLU A 59 -18.69 -9.15 -8.61
CA GLU A 59 -18.90 -8.67 -9.97
C GLU A 59 -17.58 -8.50 -10.73
N PHE A 60 -16.78 -9.57 -10.76
CA PHE A 60 -15.53 -9.61 -11.50
C PHE A 60 -15.75 -10.12 -12.92
N ALA A 61 -14.89 -9.67 -13.85
CA ALA A 61 -14.82 -10.27 -15.17
C ALA A 61 -14.39 -11.75 -15.05
N SER A 62 -14.93 -12.60 -15.92
CA SER A 62 -14.54 -14.00 -15.95
C SER A 62 -13.10 -14.18 -16.42
N ASP A 63 -12.46 -15.28 -16.02
CA ASP A 63 -11.12 -15.63 -16.49
C ASP A 63 -11.02 -15.71 -18.02
N GLU A 64 -12.09 -16.15 -18.68
CA GLU A 64 -12.17 -16.21 -20.14
C GLU A 64 -12.15 -14.80 -20.75
N SER A 65 -12.91 -13.87 -20.16
CA SER A 65 -12.94 -12.47 -20.57
C SER A 65 -11.56 -11.81 -20.41
N ILE A 66 -10.86 -12.07 -19.31
CA ILE A 66 -9.51 -11.54 -19.07
C ILE A 66 -8.49 -12.14 -20.06
N ARG A 67 -8.54 -13.46 -20.33
CA ARG A 67 -7.67 -14.09 -21.33
C ARG A 67 -7.90 -13.53 -22.73
N ALA A 68 -9.16 -13.32 -23.12
CA ALA A 68 -9.51 -12.73 -24.41
C ALA A 68 -9.01 -11.28 -24.52
N LEU A 69 -9.11 -10.49 -23.44
CA LEU A 69 -8.57 -9.13 -23.39
C LEU A 69 -7.06 -9.11 -23.59
N TRP A 70 -6.30 -9.95 -22.89
CA TRP A 70 -4.85 -10.01 -23.05
C TRP A 70 -4.42 -10.47 -24.45
N ALA A 71 -5.10 -11.46 -25.04
CA ALA A 71 -4.82 -11.93 -26.39
C ALA A 71 -4.99 -10.86 -27.48
N LYS A 72 -5.81 -9.82 -27.23
CA LYS A 72 -5.99 -8.69 -28.16
C LYS A 72 -4.74 -7.79 -28.26
N TYR A 73 -3.90 -7.75 -27.22
CA TYR A 73 -2.76 -6.83 -27.12
C TYR A 73 -1.40 -7.54 -27.06
N ALA A 74 -1.37 -8.86 -27.27
CA ALA A 74 -0.16 -9.68 -27.40
C ALA A 74 0.25 -9.81 -28.88
#